data_AF-A0A1Q8VJB2-F1
#
_entry.id   AF-A0A1Q8VJB2-F1
#
_cell.length_a   1.000
_cell.length_b   1.000
_cell.length_c   1.000
_cell.angle_alpha   90.00
_cell.angle_beta   90.00
_cell.angle_gamma   90.00
#
_symmetry.space_group_name_H-M   'P 1'
#
loop_
_entity.id
_entity.type
_entity.pdbx_description
1 polymer ?
#
loop_
_entity_poly.entity_id
_entity_poly.type
_entity_poly.pdbx_seq_one_letter_code
_entity_poly.pdbx_strand_id
1 'polypeptide(L)'
;MTQVICVQCGETFSAKRRSKRYCSEKCRQAWRSDHQVTCPGCGQLFTPSRSTQVYCTSACRERAGRRARYARGREHVRAYTRAGAEGERSATCPVCAQVFTPARSTQVYCSPACRRARAGAARTRAASMTAAARACALIARLHVPGEDGACAECAHPWPCETRRLTEAVTGGERP
;
A
#
# COMPACT_ATOMS: atom_id res chain seq x y z
N MET A 1 8.50 -37.92 38.43
CA MET A 1 8.98 -36.51 38.53
C MET A 1 10.48 -36.52 38.28
N THR A 2 11.04 -35.46 37.69
CA THR A 2 12.47 -35.40 37.35
C THR A 2 13.08 -34.13 37.93
N GLN A 3 14.31 -34.22 38.45
CA GLN A 3 15.08 -33.06 38.89
C GLN A 3 15.62 -32.31 37.67
N VAL A 4 15.41 -30.99 37.63
CA VAL A 4 15.87 -30.10 36.55
C VAL A 4 16.47 -28.84 37.18
N ILE A 5 17.50 -28.27 36.58
CA ILE A 5 18.15 -27.04 37.03
C ILE A 5 17.41 -25.83 36.45
N CYS A 6 17.12 -24.82 37.28
CA CYS A 6 16.51 -23.58 36.82
C CYS A 6 17.52 -22.71 36.06
N VAL A 7 17.15 -22.28 34.85
CA VAL A 7 18.01 -21.44 33.99
C VAL A 7 18.24 -20.03 34.55
N GLN A 8 17.39 -19.54 35.46
CA GLN A 8 17.52 -18.18 36.03
C GLN A 8 18.30 -18.17 37.36
N CYS A 9 17.93 -19.03 38.32
CA CYS A 9 18.55 -19.01 39.66
C CYS A 9 19.60 -20.11 39.89
N GLY A 10 19.72 -21.09 38.98
CA GLY A 10 20.66 -22.21 39.12
C GLY A 10 20.24 -23.30 40.11
N GLU A 11 19.14 -23.14 40.83
CA GLU A 11 18.66 -24.15 41.79
C GLU A 11 18.03 -25.37 41.10
N THR A 12 18.23 -26.55 41.68
CA THR A 12 17.60 -27.80 41.26
C THR A 12 16.17 -27.90 41.80
N PHE A 13 15.20 -28.24 40.95
CA PHE A 13 13.80 -28.37 41.35
C PHE A 13 13.09 -29.56 40.67
N SER A 14 12.05 -30.06 41.33
CA SER A 14 11.21 -31.16 40.84
C SER A 14 10.23 -30.70 39.76
N ALA A 15 10.33 -31.26 38.55
CA ALA A 15 9.43 -30.98 37.45
C ALA A 15 8.65 -32.23 36.97
N LYS A 16 7.43 -32.00 36.45
CA LYS A 16 6.65 -33.04 35.75
C LYS A 16 7.21 -33.37 34.35
N ARG A 17 7.95 -32.44 33.73
CA ARG A 17 8.51 -32.56 32.38
C ARG A 17 9.95 -32.05 32.37
N ARG A 18 10.86 -32.76 31.68
CA ARG A 18 12.28 -32.34 31.53
C ARG A 18 12.45 -31.01 30.78
N SER A 19 11.48 -30.60 29.97
CA SER A 19 11.51 -29.35 29.21
C SER A 19 11.17 -28.10 30.06
N LYS A 20 10.78 -28.27 31.34
CA LYS A 20 10.49 -27.13 32.21
C LYS A 20 11.81 -26.44 32.60
N ARG A 21 11.92 -25.15 32.28
CA ARG A 21 13.18 -24.38 32.44
C ARG A 21 13.29 -23.57 33.73
N TYR A 22 12.17 -23.30 34.39
CA TYR A 22 12.11 -22.37 35.54
C TYR A 22 11.43 -23.04 36.72
N CYS A 23 11.98 -22.82 37.92
CA CYS A 23 11.39 -23.33 39.16
C CYS A 23 10.05 -22.64 39.48
N SER A 24 9.94 -21.34 39.17
CA SER A 24 8.79 -20.49 39.49
C SER A 24 8.46 -19.49 38.37
N GLU A 25 7.25 -18.91 38.42
CA GLU A 25 6.87 -17.81 37.52
C GLU A 25 7.74 -16.56 37.77
N LYS A 26 8.19 -16.33 39.01
CA LYS A 26 9.15 -15.25 39.34
C LYS A 26 10.45 -15.39 38.54
N CYS A 27 11.04 -16.58 38.52
CA CYS A 27 12.25 -16.84 37.73
C CYS A 27 12.01 -16.69 36.22
N ARG A 28 10.83 -17.08 35.73
CA ARG A 28 10.46 -16.90 34.33
C ARG A 28 10.32 -15.43 33.95
N GLN A 29 9.73 -14.61 34.81
CA GLN A 29 9.57 -13.18 34.59
C GLN A 29 10.91 -12.44 34.66
N ALA A 30 11.75 -12.75 35.65
CA ALA A 30 13.10 -12.20 35.75
C ALA A 30 13.91 -12.50 34.48
N TRP A 31 13.92 -13.76 34.03
CA TRP A 31 14.59 -14.13 32.78
C TRP A 31 14.06 -13.35 31.58
N ARG A 32 12.73 -13.15 31.49
CA ARG A 32 12.10 -12.38 30.40
C ARG A 32 12.52 -10.92 30.38
N SER A 33 12.65 -10.29 31.55
CA SER A 33 13.10 -8.91 31.69
C SER A 33 14.58 -8.76 31.31
N ASP A 34 15.42 -9.71 31.71
CA ASP A 34 16.87 -9.66 31.43
C ASP A 34 17.19 -9.94 29.94
N HIS A 35 16.30 -10.63 29.23
CA HIS A 35 16.51 -11.06 27.84
C HIS A 35 15.63 -10.30 26.84
N GLN A 36 15.28 -9.05 27.14
CA GLN A 36 14.58 -8.20 26.20
C GLN A 36 15.53 -7.65 25.13
N VAL A 37 15.06 -7.60 23.89
CA VAL A 37 15.76 -6.96 22.77
C VAL A 37 14.84 -5.92 22.14
N THR A 38 15.45 -4.89 21.56
CA THR A 38 14.73 -3.81 20.88
C THR A 38 14.28 -4.27 19.49
N CYS A 39 12.99 -4.17 19.20
CA CYS A 39 12.46 -4.48 17.87
C CYS A 39 12.86 -3.40 16.85
N PRO A 40 13.59 -3.72 15.77
CA PRO A 40 13.96 -2.74 14.74
C PRO A 40 12.77 -2.12 13.99
N GLY A 41 11.60 -2.77 14.03
CA GLY A 41 10.39 -2.34 13.31
C GLY A 41 9.49 -1.36 14.07
N CYS A 42 9.58 -1.30 15.40
CA CYS A 42 8.75 -0.42 16.24
C CYS A 42 9.47 0.22 17.43
N GLY A 43 10.71 -0.15 17.72
CA GLY A 43 11.49 0.37 18.84
C GLY A 43 11.10 -0.18 20.22
N GLN A 44 10.07 -1.03 20.31
CA GLN A 44 9.63 -1.60 21.58
C GLN A 44 10.53 -2.78 22.01
N LEU A 45 10.69 -2.95 23.31
CA LEU A 45 11.37 -4.09 23.91
C LEU A 45 10.48 -5.34 23.84
N PHE A 46 11.08 -6.49 23.53
CA PHE A 46 10.39 -7.78 23.54
C PHE A 46 11.35 -8.93 23.85
N THR A 47 10.84 -10.03 24.40
CA THR A 47 11.63 -11.26 24.60
C THR A 47 11.46 -12.20 23.40
N PRO A 48 12.52 -12.54 22.64
CA PRO A 48 12.44 -13.46 21.51
C PRO A 48 11.99 -14.87 21.94
N SER A 49 11.10 -15.49 21.16
CA SER A 49 10.71 -16.89 21.37
C SER A 49 11.74 -17.89 20.81
N ARG A 50 12.57 -17.42 19.87
CA ARG A 50 13.64 -18.15 19.18
C ARG A 50 14.82 -17.23 18.99
N SER A 51 16.04 -17.77 18.95
CA SER A 51 17.27 -16.98 18.76
C SER A 51 17.30 -16.19 17.44
N THR A 52 16.58 -16.66 16.41
CA THR A 52 16.50 -15.99 15.09
C THR A 52 15.39 -14.94 15.00
N GLN A 53 14.58 -14.76 16.04
CA GLN A 53 13.47 -13.81 16.00
C GLN A 53 13.96 -12.37 16.21
N VAL A 54 14.04 -11.63 15.10
CA VAL A 54 14.51 -10.23 15.07
C VAL A 54 13.41 -9.21 15.39
N TYR A 55 12.16 -9.53 15.06
CA TYR A 55 11.03 -8.61 15.20
C TYR A 55 10.03 -9.11 16.25
N CYS A 56 9.41 -8.18 16.99
CA CYS A 56 8.42 -8.53 18.00
C CYS A 56 7.18 -9.20 17.40
N THR A 57 6.80 -8.84 16.16
CA THR A 57 5.64 -9.41 15.45
C THR A 57 5.92 -9.54 13.95
N SER A 58 5.13 -10.40 13.29
CA SER A 58 5.10 -10.50 11.82
C SER A 58 4.83 -9.16 11.16
N ALA A 59 3.90 -8.36 11.71
CA ALA A 59 3.60 -7.02 11.21
C ALA A 59 4.82 -6.08 11.22
N CYS A 60 5.67 -6.14 12.26
CA CYS A 60 6.90 -5.34 12.29
C CYS A 60 7.92 -5.79 11.23
N ARG A 61 8.03 -7.10 10.99
CA ARG A 61 8.87 -7.65 9.92
C ARG A 61 8.39 -7.17 8.55
N GLU A 62 7.09 -7.27 8.27
CA GLU A 62 6.52 -6.82 6.99
C GLU A 62 6.69 -5.31 6.77
N ARG A 63 6.51 -4.51 7.84
CA ARG A 63 6.73 -3.05 7.78
C ARG A 63 8.18 -2.73 7.48
N ALA A 64 9.13 -3.39 8.14
CA ALA A 64 10.56 -3.22 7.87
C ALA A 64 10.91 -3.62 6.42
N GLY A 65 10.39 -4.76 5.94
CA GLY A 65 10.57 -5.21 4.57
C GLY A 65 9.99 -4.25 3.53
N ARG A 66 8.83 -3.65 3.77
CA ARG A 66 8.28 -2.58 2.93
C ARG A 66 9.19 -1.36 2.90
N ARG A 67 9.66 -0.87 4.05
CA ARG A 67 10.59 0.27 4.14
C ARG A 67 11.88 0.01 3.36
N ALA A 68 12.47 -1.19 3.49
CA ALA A 68 13.67 -1.57 2.76
C ALA A 68 13.46 -1.63 1.23
N ARG A 69 12.29 -2.10 0.77
CA ARG A 69 11.92 -2.05 -0.66
C ARG A 69 11.78 -0.61 -1.16
N TYR A 70 11.11 0.26 -0.41
CA TYR A 70 11.00 1.67 -0.78
C TYR A 70 12.35 2.40 -0.78
N ALA A 71 13.23 2.11 0.17
CA ALA A 71 14.58 2.68 0.20
C ALA A 71 15.38 2.31 -1.06
N ARG A 72 15.39 1.01 -1.43
CA ARG A 72 16.02 0.52 -2.66
C ARG A 72 15.38 1.09 -3.92
N GLY A 73 14.05 1.17 -3.97
CA GLY A 73 13.33 1.79 -5.07
C GLY A 73 13.70 3.28 -5.24
N ARG A 74 13.87 4.02 -4.14
CA ARG A 74 14.28 5.42 -4.20
C ARG A 74 15.73 5.59 -4.66
N GLU A 75 16.61 4.66 -4.31
CA GLU A 75 17.99 4.63 -4.79
C GLU A 75 18.06 4.33 -6.30
N HIS A 76 17.28 3.33 -6.77
CA HIS A 76 17.17 3.00 -8.19
C HIS A 76 16.60 4.17 -9.01
N VAL A 77 15.54 4.84 -8.52
CA VAL A 77 14.99 6.04 -9.17
C VAL A 77 16.04 7.16 -9.23
N ARG A 78 16.82 7.38 -8.16
CA ARG A 78 17.91 8.39 -8.15
C ARG A 78 19.03 8.04 -9.13
N ALA A 79 19.39 6.77 -9.26
CA ALA A 79 20.38 6.30 -10.21
C ALA A 79 19.90 6.52 -11.66
N TYR A 80 18.66 6.17 -11.98
CA TYR A 80 18.06 6.38 -13.31
C TYR A 80 18.01 7.87 -13.69
N THR A 81 17.64 8.75 -12.75
CA THR A 81 17.60 10.20 -13.02
C THR A 81 18.96 10.83 -13.34
N ARG A 82 20.07 10.20 -12.95
CA ARG A 82 21.43 10.66 -13.29
C ARG A 82 21.94 10.11 -14.63
N ALA A 83 21.44 8.96 -15.08
CA ALA A 83 21.95 8.26 -16.25
C ALA A 83 21.24 8.60 -17.58
N GLY A 84 20.10 9.30 -17.56
CA GLY A 84 19.23 9.49 -18.74
C GLY A 84 19.14 10.91 -19.31
N ALA A 85 20.25 11.66 -19.32
CA ALA A 85 20.26 13.05 -19.78
C ALA A 85 20.65 13.26 -21.27
N GLU A 86 20.89 12.20 -22.05
CA GLU A 86 21.35 12.33 -23.45
C GLU A 86 20.44 11.58 -24.43
N GLY A 87 19.15 11.91 -24.41
CA GLY A 87 18.19 11.42 -25.39
C GLY A 87 16.99 12.36 -25.47
N GLU A 88 16.74 12.91 -26.64
CA GLU A 88 15.66 13.87 -26.89
C GLU A 88 14.32 13.12 -26.82
N ARG A 89 13.69 13.18 -25.63
CA ARG A 89 12.36 12.59 -25.42
C ARG A 89 11.31 13.49 -26.04
N SER A 90 10.35 12.94 -26.76
CA SER A 90 9.20 13.69 -27.30
C SER A 90 7.89 13.16 -26.71
N ALA A 91 6.96 14.06 -26.39
CA ALA A 91 5.64 13.74 -25.85
C ALA A 91 4.55 14.58 -26.54
N THR A 92 3.34 14.05 -26.67
CA THR A 92 2.20 14.76 -27.27
C THR A 92 1.31 15.34 -26.17
N CYS A 93 0.99 16.63 -26.24
CA CYS A 93 0.14 17.28 -25.23
C CYS A 93 -1.34 16.88 -25.40
N PRO A 94 -2.02 16.39 -24.35
CA PRO A 94 -3.43 15.95 -24.44
C PRO A 94 -4.45 17.10 -24.53
N VAL A 95 -4.00 18.35 -24.55
CA VAL A 95 -4.88 19.55 -24.60
C VAL A 95 -4.87 20.18 -25.98
N CYS A 96 -3.70 20.31 -26.60
CA CYS A 96 -3.52 20.96 -27.89
C CYS A 96 -2.92 20.05 -28.97
N ALA A 97 -2.65 18.79 -28.64
CA ALA A 97 -2.04 17.78 -29.52
C ALA A 97 -0.63 18.13 -30.06
N GLN A 98 0.01 19.21 -29.59
CA GLN A 98 1.37 19.56 -29.98
C GLN A 98 2.40 18.59 -29.39
N VAL A 99 3.38 18.20 -30.20
CA VAL A 99 4.55 17.41 -29.78
C VAL A 99 5.55 18.36 -29.11
N PHE A 100 6.08 17.97 -27.96
CA PHE A 100 7.02 18.78 -27.17
C PHE A 100 8.07 17.91 -26.48
N THR A 101 9.20 18.51 -26.16
CA THR A 101 10.29 17.86 -25.40
C THR A 101 10.09 18.11 -23.90
N PRO A 102 9.77 17.09 -23.08
CA PRO A 102 9.49 17.28 -21.67
C PRO A 102 10.79 17.48 -20.87
N ALA A 103 10.83 18.56 -20.09
CA ALA A 103 11.97 18.89 -19.22
C ALA A 103 12.15 17.88 -18.08
N ARG A 104 11.12 17.09 -17.76
CA ARG A 104 11.12 16.03 -16.75
C ARG A 104 10.26 14.86 -17.24
N SER A 105 10.58 13.64 -16.83
CA SER A 105 9.84 12.43 -17.21
C SER A 105 8.35 12.46 -16.81
N THR A 106 7.97 13.29 -15.84
CA THR A 106 6.59 13.44 -15.37
C THR A 106 5.82 14.60 -16.01
N GLN A 107 6.43 15.36 -16.93
CA GLN A 107 5.77 16.49 -17.56
C GLN A 107 4.79 16.02 -18.66
N VAL A 108 3.49 16.24 -18.43
CA VAL A 108 2.40 15.80 -19.32
C VAL A 108 1.93 16.89 -20.29
N TYR A 109 2.08 18.18 -19.93
CA TYR A 109 1.59 19.30 -20.72
C TYR A 109 2.75 20.08 -21.34
N CYS A 110 2.56 20.55 -22.57
CA CYS A 110 3.56 21.37 -23.26
C CYS A 110 3.75 22.74 -22.59
N SER A 111 2.73 23.27 -21.90
CA SER A 111 2.80 24.59 -21.28
C SER A 111 1.96 24.73 -20.00
N PRO A 112 2.28 25.71 -19.14
CA PRO A 112 1.43 26.08 -18.01
C PRO A 112 0.00 26.47 -18.43
N ALA A 113 -0.18 27.02 -19.63
CA ALA A 113 -1.49 27.36 -20.18
C ALA A 113 -2.32 26.10 -20.43
N CYS A 114 -1.77 25.07 -21.09
CA CYS A 114 -2.45 23.79 -21.29
C CYS A 114 -2.78 23.09 -19.96
N ARG A 115 -1.86 23.14 -19.00
CA ARG A 115 -2.12 22.63 -17.64
C ARG A 115 -3.31 23.36 -16.99
N ARG A 116 -3.35 24.69 -17.07
CA ARG A 116 -4.45 25.50 -16.53
C ARG A 116 -5.75 25.28 -17.28
N ALA A 117 -5.72 25.11 -18.60
CA ALA A 117 -6.91 24.82 -19.41
C ALA A 117 -7.54 23.48 -19.01
N ARG A 118 -6.73 22.42 -18.85
CA ARG A 118 -7.22 21.12 -18.35
C ARG A 118 -7.76 21.22 -16.93
N ALA A 119 -7.05 21.89 -16.02
CA ALA A 119 -7.51 22.10 -14.65
C ALA A 119 -8.78 22.97 -14.57
N GLY A 120 -8.89 23.97 -15.44
CA GLY A 120 -10.07 24.83 -15.58
C GLY A 120 -11.28 24.04 -16.08
N ALA A 121 -11.13 23.29 -17.17
CA ALA A 121 -12.19 22.42 -17.68
C ALA A 121 -12.64 21.39 -16.63
N ALA A 122 -11.72 20.78 -15.89
CA ALA A 122 -12.05 19.86 -14.80
C ALA A 122 -12.82 20.56 -13.66
N ARG A 123 -12.44 21.79 -13.29
CA ARG A 123 -13.15 22.59 -12.27
C ARG A 123 -14.53 23.01 -12.74
N THR A 124 -14.67 23.50 -13.97
CA THR A 124 -15.97 23.89 -14.54
C THR A 124 -16.91 22.69 -14.61
N ARG A 125 -16.43 21.53 -15.06
CA ARG A 125 -17.19 20.27 -15.01
C ARG A 125 -17.61 19.94 -13.58
N ALA A 126 -16.68 19.92 -12.63
CA ALA A 126 -17.00 19.63 -11.23
C ALA A 126 -18.01 20.63 -10.63
N ALA A 127 -17.93 21.91 -11.00
CA ALA A 127 -18.86 22.95 -10.57
C ALA A 127 -20.24 22.84 -11.23
N SER A 128 -20.31 22.38 -12.49
CA SER A 128 -21.57 22.18 -13.21
C SER A 128 -22.25 20.84 -12.89
N MET A 129 -21.59 19.94 -12.15
CA MET A 129 -22.16 18.66 -11.74
C MET A 129 -23.16 18.84 -10.58
N THR A 130 -24.44 18.71 -10.90
CA THR A 130 -25.52 18.67 -9.91
C THR A 130 -25.34 17.49 -8.96
N ALA A 131 -25.99 17.52 -7.79
CA ALA A 131 -25.98 16.40 -6.85
C ALA A 131 -26.51 15.10 -7.50
N ALA A 132 -27.54 15.22 -8.35
CA ALA A 132 -28.08 14.13 -9.15
C ALA A 132 -27.03 13.57 -10.14
N ALA A 133 -26.33 14.44 -10.89
CA ALA A 133 -25.29 13.99 -11.82
C ALA A 133 -24.13 13.28 -11.11
N ARG A 134 -23.75 13.72 -9.89
CA ARG A 134 -22.76 13.03 -9.06
C ARG A 134 -23.24 11.66 -8.58
N ALA A 135 -24.51 11.56 -8.16
CA ALA A 135 -25.12 10.29 -7.78
C ALA A 135 -25.15 9.32 -8.97
N CYS A 136 -25.56 9.79 -10.16
CA CYS A 136 -25.53 9.00 -11.39
C CYS A 136 -24.12 8.50 -11.73
N ALA A 137 -23.09 9.34 -11.59
CA ALA A 137 -21.70 8.94 -11.83
C ALA A 137 -21.21 7.86 -10.83
N LEU A 138 -21.68 7.88 -9.58
CA LEU A 138 -21.38 6.83 -8.60
C LEU A 138 -22.09 5.53 -8.94
N ILE A 139 -23.37 5.59 -9.30
CA ILE A 139 -24.16 4.43 -9.73
C ILE A 139 -23.50 3.78 -10.96
N ALA A 140 -23.08 4.58 -11.94
CA ALA A 140 -22.37 4.08 -13.12
C ALA A 140 -21.14 3.24 -12.76
N ARG A 141 -20.37 3.65 -11.74
CA ARG A 141 -19.14 2.95 -11.30
C ARG A 141 -19.41 1.64 -10.57
N LEU A 142 -20.58 1.51 -9.95
CA LEU A 142 -21.00 0.26 -9.32
C LEU A 142 -21.38 -0.76 -10.39
N HIS A 143 -22.10 -0.33 -11.43
CA HIS A 143 -22.47 -1.20 -12.54
C HIS A 143 -21.27 -1.45 -13.47
N VAL A 144 -20.63 -2.62 -13.31
CA VAL A 144 -19.47 -3.08 -14.10
C VAL A 144 -19.81 -4.30 -14.96
N PRO A 145 -19.06 -4.56 -16.06
CA PRO A 145 -19.24 -5.77 -16.85
C PRO A 145 -18.77 -7.00 -16.07
N GLY A 146 -19.60 -8.04 -16.03
CA GLY A 146 -19.27 -9.38 -15.54
C GLY A 146 -18.73 -10.28 -16.66
N GLU A 147 -18.24 -11.46 -16.28
CA GLU A 147 -17.58 -12.40 -17.19
C GLU A 147 -18.56 -13.01 -18.22
N ASP A 148 -19.85 -13.08 -17.89
CA ASP A 148 -20.89 -13.67 -18.74
C ASP A 148 -21.54 -12.67 -19.73
N GLY A 149 -20.93 -11.50 -19.94
CA GLY A 149 -21.51 -10.44 -20.77
C GLY A 149 -22.73 -9.75 -20.16
N ALA A 150 -23.04 -10.04 -18.89
CA ALA A 150 -24.04 -9.36 -18.08
C ALA A 150 -23.39 -8.37 -17.10
N CYS A 151 -24.16 -7.43 -16.56
CA CYS A 151 -23.71 -6.52 -15.51
C CYS A 151 -23.58 -7.29 -14.19
N ALA A 152 -22.45 -7.11 -13.49
CA ALA A 152 -22.19 -7.81 -12.23
C ALA A 152 -23.16 -7.45 -11.09
N GLU A 153 -23.75 -6.26 -11.13
CA GLU A 153 -24.63 -5.77 -10.05
C GLU A 153 -26.10 -6.14 -10.26
N CYS A 154 -26.59 -6.09 -11.50
CA CYS A 154 -28.01 -6.29 -11.79
C CYS A 154 -28.32 -7.48 -12.70
N ALA A 155 -27.29 -8.25 -13.11
CA ALA A 155 -27.38 -9.43 -13.97
C ALA A 155 -28.07 -9.22 -15.34
N HIS A 156 -28.32 -7.97 -15.74
CA HIS A 156 -28.85 -7.63 -17.06
C HIS A 156 -27.75 -7.59 -18.14
N PRO A 157 -28.07 -7.80 -19.42
CA PRO A 157 -27.11 -7.72 -20.51
C PRO A 157 -26.30 -6.40 -20.49
N TRP A 158 -24.99 -6.51 -20.62
CA TRP A 158 -24.10 -5.34 -20.62
C TRP A 158 -24.11 -4.61 -21.98
N PRO A 159 -24.09 -3.27 -22.02
CA PRO A 159 -24.29 -2.36 -20.89
C PRO A 159 -25.76 -2.36 -20.46
N CYS A 160 -26.00 -2.49 -19.16
CA CYS A 160 -27.35 -2.51 -18.60
C CYS A 160 -28.01 -1.13 -18.71
N GLU A 161 -29.33 -1.06 -18.57
CA GLU A 161 -30.09 0.19 -18.71
C GLU A 161 -29.60 1.30 -17.78
N THR A 162 -29.35 0.97 -16.50
CA THR A 162 -28.77 1.90 -15.52
C THR A 162 -27.43 2.47 -15.97
N ARG A 163 -26.58 1.66 -16.60
CA ARG A 163 -25.29 2.11 -17.13
C ARG A 163 -25.47 3.09 -18.30
N ARG A 164 -26.38 2.77 -19.23
CA ARG A 164 -26.68 3.64 -20.38
C ARG A 164 -27.26 4.99 -19.96
N LEU A 165 -28.22 4.98 -19.03
CA LEU A 165 -28.86 6.20 -18.52
C LEU A 165 -27.86 7.11 -17.79
N THR A 166 -26.99 6.52 -16.97
CA THR A 166 -25.98 7.28 -16.23
C THR A 166 -24.87 7.81 -17.13
N GLU A 167 -24.47 7.09 -18.18
CA GLU A 167 -23.52 7.58 -19.20
C GLU A 167 -24.08 8.76 -20.00
N ALA A 168 -25.36 8.72 -20.38
CA ALA A 168 -26.03 9.83 -21.06
C ALA A 168 -26.06 11.12 -20.22
N VAL A 169 -26.24 10.99 -18.90
CA VAL A 169 -26.26 12.12 -17.96
C VAL A 169 -24.86 12.67 -17.66
N THR A 170 -23.83 11.82 -17.74
CA THR A 170 -22.44 12.19 -17.37
C THR A 170 -21.55 12.55 -18.58
N GLY A 171 -22.07 12.43 -19.80
CA GLY A 171 -21.36 12.80 -21.03
C GLY A 171 -20.37 11.75 -21.54
N GLY A 172 -20.50 10.49 -21.08
CA GLY A 172 -19.80 9.33 -21.62
C GLY A 172 -18.28 9.47 -21.76
N GLU A 173 -17.51 9.30 -20.68
CA GLU A 173 -16.09 8.95 -20.80
C GLU A 173 -15.94 7.43 -20.72
N ARG A 174 -15.41 6.83 -21.79
CA ARG A 174 -14.88 5.45 -21.76
C ARG A 174 -13.67 5.43 -20.81
N PRO A 175 -13.52 4.39 -19.97
CA PRO A 175 -12.32 4.17 -19.18
C PRO A 175 -11.07 4.01 -20.05
#